data_AF-A0A951MP65-F1
#
_entry.id   AF-A0A951MP65-F1
#
_cell.length_a   1.000
_cell.length_b   1.000
_cell.length_c   1.000
_cell.angle_alpha   90.00
_cell.angle_beta   90.00
_cell.angle_gamma   90.00
#
_symmetry.space_group_name_H-M   'P 1'
#
loop_
_entity.id
_entity.type
_entity.pdbx_description
1 polymer ?
#
loop_
_entity_poly.entity_id
_entity_poly.type
_entity_poly.pdbx_seq_one_letter_code
_entity_poly.pdbx_strand_id
1 'polypeptide(L)' 'MKVKPVMAALESRGAEVVLVHTGQHYDSAMSEVFLTELGIRAPDHSLGVGSGTHAE' A
#
# COMPACT_ATOMS: atom_id res chain seq x y z
N MET A 1 -7.61 -3.02 3.03
CA MET A 1 -6.19 -3.00 3.44
C MET A 1 -6.06 -2.64 4.91
N LYS A 2 -5.36 -3.46 5.72
CA LYS A 2 -5.26 -3.30 7.19
C LYS A 2 -4.52 -2.03 7.63
N VAL A 3 -3.77 -1.41 6.74
CA VAL A 3 -2.89 -0.26 7.03
C VAL A 3 -3.68 1.04 7.31
N LYS A 4 -4.88 1.21 6.73
CA LYS A 4 -5.69 2.44 6.81
C LYS A 4 -5.92 2.96 8.24
N PRO A 5 -6.44 2.16 9.20
CA PRO A 5 -6.67 2.65 10.55
C PRO A 5 -5.39 3.01 11.30
N VAL A 6 -4.28 2.32 11.02
CA VAL A 6 -2.98 2.60 11.66
C VAL A 6 -2.40 3.91 11.15
N MET A 7 -2.41 4.14 9.83
CA MET A 7 -1.96 5.41 9.24
C MET A 7 -2.76 6.59 9.79
N ALA A 8 -4.09 6.49 9.78
CA ALA A 8 -4.96 7.56 10.27
C ALA A 8 -4.66 7.91 11.75
N ALA A 9 -4.41 6.89 12.58
CA ALA A 9 -4.10 7.10 14.00
C ALA A 9 -2.68 7.65 14.26
N LEU A 10 -1.74 7.46 13.33
CA LEU A 10 -0.40 8.05 13.39
C LEU A 10 -0.44 9.49 12.89
N GLU A 11 -1.07 9.74 11.75
CA GLU A 11 -1.27 11.07 11.17
C GLU A 11 -2.03 11.99 12.15
N SER A 12 -3.06 11.49 12.84
CA SER A 12 -3.80 12.27 13.84
C SER A 12 -2.97 12.67 15.07
N ARG A 13 -1.80 12.06 15.27
CA ARG A 13 -0.84 12.39 16.33
C ARG A 13 0.29 13.29 15.84
N GLY A 14 0.25 13.73 14.58
CA GLY A 14 1.29 14.55 13.97
C GLY A 14 2.55 13.76 13.60
N ALA A 15 2.47 12.42 13.54
CA ALA A 15 3.58 11.62 13.05
C ALA A 15 3.69 11.75 11.52
N GLU A 16 4.93 11.83 11.02
CA GLU A 16 5.20 11.65 9.61
C GLU A 16 4.99 10.17 9.25
N VAL A 17 4.17 9.91 8.23
CA VAL A 17 3.84 8.56 7.78
C VAL A 17 4.23 8.43 6.32
N VAL A 18 5.13 7.49 6.05
CA VAL A 18 5.57 7.12 4.70
C VAL A 18 5.01 5.74 4.34
N LEU A 19 4.20 5.68 3.29
CA LEU A 19 3.61 4.47 2.74
C LEU A 19 4.49 3.95 1.60
N VAL A 20 5.07 2.77 1.79
CA VAL A 20 5.92 2.11 0.78
C VAL A 20 5.22 0.86 0.24
N HIS A 21 5.02 0.80 -1.07
CA HIS A 21 4.50 -0.37 -1.77
C HIS A 21 5.65 -1.17 -2.39
N THR A 22 5.86 -2.41 -1.96
CA THR A 22 6.99 -3.22 -2.45
C THR A 22 6.83 -3.65 -3.90
N GLY A 23 5.62 -3.85 -4.38
CA GLY A 23 5.34 -4.37 -5.74
C GLY A 23 5.00 -5.86 -5.79
N GLN A 24 4.86 -6.54 -4.64
CA GLN A 24 4.67 -7.99 -4.56
C GLN A 24 3.20 -8.47 -4.67
N HIS A 25 2.32 -7.70 -5.31
CA HIS A 25 0.93 -8.13 -5.52
C HIS A 25 0.73 -8.64 -6.94
N TYR A 26 0.25 -9.89 -7.06
CA TYR A 26 -0.01 -10.58 -8.34
C TYR A 26 -1.08 -9.91 -9.21
N ASP A 27 -1.93 -9.08 -8.61
CA ASP A 27 -2.92 -8.28 -9.31
C ASP A 27 -2.82 -6.82 -8.82
N SER A 28 -2.07 -6.01 -9.58
CA SER A 28 -1.90 -4.59 -9.33
C SER A 28 -3.22 -3.83 -9.41
N ALA A 29 -4.14 -4.26 -10.29
CA ALA A 29 -5.45 -3.64 -10.43
C ALA A 29 -6.30 -3.86 -9.17
N MET A 30 -6.24 -5.05 -8.57
CA MET A 30 -6.93 -5.35 -7.31
C MET A 30 -6.40 -4.47 -6.16
N SER A 31 -5.09 -4.24 -6.08
CA SER A 31 -4.51 -3.35 -5.06
C SER A 31 -4.93 -1.89 -5.25
N GLU A 32 -4.99 -1.38 -6.48
CA GLU A 32 -5.41 -0.01 -6.77
C GLU A 32 -6.90 0.22 -6.44
N VAL A 33 -7.76 -0.74 -6.74
CA VAL A 33 -9.19 -0.69 -6.38
C VAL A 33 -9.34 -0.60 -4.86
N PHE A 34 -8.64 -1.43 -4.09
CA PHE A 34 -8.71 -1.39 -2.63
C PHE A 34 -8.19 -0.08 -2.02
N LEU A 35 -7.17 0.55 -2.62
CA LEU A 35 -6.70 1.85 -2.16
C LEU A 35 -7.80 2.91 -2.35
N THR A 36 -8.41 2.92 -3.53
CA THR A 36 -9.46 3.87 -3.91
C THR A 36 -10.71 3.71 -3.04
N GLU A 37 -11.25 2.49 -2.92
CA GLU A 37 -12.48 2.23 -2.16
C GLU A 37 -12.34 2.51 -0.67
N LEU A 38 -11.14 2.33 -0.10
CA LEU A 38 -10.87 2.58 1.32
C LEU A 38 -10.37 3.99 1.61
N GLY A 39 -10.30 4.86 0.59
CA GLY A 39 -9.76 6.21 0.71
C GLY A 39 -8.33 6.22 1.26
N ILE A 40 -7.52 5.22 0.90
CA ILE A 40 -6.09 5.19 1.20
C ILE A 40 -5.40 5.97 0.08
N ARG A 41 -4.57 6.95 0.44
CA ARG A 41 -3.76 7.71 -0.52
C ARG A 41 -2.80 6.78 -1.27
N ALA A 42 -2.32 7.24 -2.43
CA ALA A 42 -1.26 6.55 -3.15
C ALA A 42 0.00 6.38 -2.27
N PRO A 43 0.78 5.30 -2.45
CA PRO A 43 2.09 5.14 -1.81
C PRO A 43 3.02 6.30 -2.15
N ASP A 44 3.85 6.69 -1.18
CA ASP A 44 4.91 7.69 -1.40
C ASP A 44 6.05 7.11 -2.24
N HIS A 45 6.28 5.80 -2.08
CA HIS A 45 7.26 5.05 -2.82
C HIS A 45 6.70 3.72 -3.29
N SER A 46 6.98 3.36 -4.54
CA SER A 46 6.71 2.05 -5.11
C SER A 46 8.03 1.44 -5.56
N LEU A 47 8.44 0.31 -4.95
CA LEU A 47 9.76 -0.27 -5.16
C LEU A 47 9.84 -1.20 -6.38
N GLY A 48 8.70 -1.63 -6.93
CA GLY A 48 8.67 -2.50 -8.11
C GLY A 48 9.37 -3.85 -7.93
N VAL A 49 9.58 -4.27 -6.68
CA VAL A 49 10.09 -5.60 -6.32
C VAL A 49 8.97 -6.58 -6.61
N GLY A 50 8.86 -7.00 -7.87
CA GLY A 50 7.96 -8.07 -8.27
C GLY A 50 8.28 -9.32 -7.46
N SER A 51 7.25 -10.04 -7.02
CA SER A 51 7.45 -11.45 -6.69
C SER A 51 7.95 -12.12 -7.97
N GLY A 52 9.04 -12.89 -7.91
CA GLY A 52 9.28 -13.90 -8.93
C GLY A 52 7.96 -14.60 -9.22
N THR A 53 7.66 -14.82 -10.51
CA THR A 53 6.46 -15.56 -10.94
C THR A 53 6.29 -16.76 -10.02
N HIS A 54 5.05 -17.06 -9.59
CA HIS A 54 4.72 -18.16 -8.67
C HIS A 54 4.94 -19.55 -9.32
N ALA A 55 6.10 -19.74 -9.94
CA ALA A 55 6.59 -20.94 -10.60
C ALA A 55 7.99 -21.21 -10.04
N GLU A 56 8.03 -21.76 -8.84
CA GLU A 56 9.02 -22.77 -8.43
C GLU A 56 8.24 -24.01 -7.95
#